data_AF-A0A4Y8IP75-F1
#
_entry.id   AF-A0A4Y8IP75-F1
#
_cell.length_a   1.000
_cell.length_b   1.000
_cell.length_c   1.000
_cell.angle_alpha   90.00
_cell.angle_beta   90.00
_cell.angle_gamma   90.00
#
_symmetry.space_group_name_H-M   'P 1'
#
loop_
_entity.id
_entity.type
_entity.pdbx_description
1 polymer ?
#
loop_
_entity_poly.entity_id
_entity_poly.type
_entity_poly.pdbx_seq_one_letter_code
_entity_poly.pdbx_strand_id
1 'polypeptide(L)' 'MGIIGGIELSNNNGPNKPFNDVVDHFQKVEGMPTKPARMNHLPLPIRIIGYFFIGCFILTFGLIVISKIFM' A
#
# COMPACT_ATOMS: atom_id res chain seq x y z
N MET A 1 2.37 -19.22 27.14
CA MET A 1 2.22 -18.47 28.41
C MET A 1 1.76 -17.06 28.05
N GLY A 2 0.67 -16.51 28.56
CA GLY A 2 -0.23 -16.96 29.61
C GLY A 2 -1.49 -16.11 29.57
N ILE A 3 -2.60 -16.75 29.92
CA ILE A 3 -3.82 -16.08 30.34
C ILE A 3 -3.53 -15.40 31.69
N ILE A 4 -3.70 -14.09 31.77
CA ILE A 4 -3.83 -13.38 33.04
C ILE A 4 -5.00 -12.41 32.90
N GLY A 5 -6.04 -12.69 33.68
CA GLY A 5 -7.07 -11.72 34.04
C GLY A 5 -8.00 -11.26 32.92
N GLY A 6 -9.14 -11.94 32.77
CA GLY A 6 -10.45 -11.27 32.67
C GLY A 6 -10.66 -10.19 31.61
N ILE A 7 -10.00 -10.23 30.46
CA ILE A 7 -10.36 -9.39 29.32
C ILE A 7 -10.35 -10.28 28.10
N GLU A 8 -11.53 -10.61 27.61
CA GLU A 8 -11.72 -11.18 26.28
C GLU A 8 -11.11 -10.18 25.29
N LEU A 9 -9.93 -10.49 24.77
CA LEU A 9 -9.31 -9.74 23.69
C LEU A 9 -10.29 -9.77 22.54
N SER A 10 -11.07 -8.68 22.43
CA SER A 10 -12.08 -8.47 21.42
C SER A 10 -11.46 -8.68 20.05
N ASN A 11 -11.61 -9.91 19.55
CA ASN A 11 -11.13 -10.35 18.27
C ASN A 11 -12.05 -9.72 17.22
N ASN A 12 -11.71 -8.50 16.80
CA ASN A 12 -12.33 -7.85 15.65
C ASN A 12 -11.29 -7.70 14.55
N ASN A 13 -10.94 -8.86 13.98
CA ASN A 13 -10.55 -9.07 12.60
C ASN A 13 -10.53 -7.80 11.70
N GLY A 14 -9.34 -7.26 11.46
CA GLY A 14 -9.04 -6.29 10.38
C GLY A 14 -8.42 -4.98 10.88
N PRO A 15 -7.30 -4.49 10.31
CA PRO A 15 -6.59 -3.29 10.79
C PRO A 15 -7.31 -1.94 10.55
N ASN A 16 -8.62 -1.93 10.24
CA ASN A 16 -9.27 -0.79 9.59
C ASN A 16 -10.67 -0.43 10.11
N LYS A 17 -11.01 -0.71 11.38
CA LYS A 17 -12.25 -0.18 11.98
C LYS A 17 -11.91 0.86 13.05
N PRO A 18 -12.33 2.14 12.88
CA PRO A 18 -12.13 3.14 13.91
C PRO A 18 -12.93 2.78 15.17
N PHE A 19 -12.34 3.02 16.34
CA PHE A 19 -12.95 2.71 17.64
C PHE A 19 -14.16 3.62 17.96
N ASN A 20 -14.26 4.77 17.28
CA ASN A 20 -15.30 5.75 17.49
C ASN A 20 -15.55 6.60 16.22
N ASP A 21 -16.78 7.10 16.06
CA ASP A 21 -17.25 7.87 14.89
C ASP A 21 -16.45 9.16 14.63
N VAL A 22 -15.86 9.74 15.68
CA VAL A 22 -15.00 10.93 15.57
C VAL A 22 -13.75 10.61 14.75
N VAL A 23 -13.14 9.45 14.96
CA VAL A 23 -11.94 9.04 14.22
C VAL A 23 -12.27 8.75 12.76
N ASP A 24 -13.44 8.16 12.48
CA ASP A 24 -13.93 7.94 11.12
C ASP A 24 -14.16 9.26 10.37
N HIS A 25 -14.79 10.23 11.04
CA HIS A 25 -15.05 11.54 10.47
C HIS A 25 -13.77 12.33 10.20
N PHE A 26 -12.81 12.31 11.14
CA PHE A 26 -11.49 12.92 10.92
C PHE A 26 -10.76 12.26 9.76
N GLN A 27 -10.68 10.93 9.68
CA GLN A 27 -10.05 10.24 8.55
C GLN A 27 -10.71 10.56 7.21
N LYS A 28 -12.04 10.73 7.20
CA LYS A 28 -12.82 11.11 6.00
C LYS A 28 -12.57 12.56 5.55
N VAL A 29 -12.42 13.51 6.48
CA VAL A 29 -12.18 14.93 6.18
C VAL A 29 -10.71 15.19 5.84
N GLU A 30 -9.80 14.59 6.60
CA GLU A 30 -8.35 14.70 6.41
C GLU A 30 -7.87 13.93 5.17
N GLY A 31 -8.75 13.12 4.58
CA GLY A 31 -8.48 12.43 3.33
C GLY A 31 -7.40 11.36 3.49
N MET A 32 -7.33 10.69 4.64
CA MET A 32 -6.39 9.61 4.85
C MET A 32 -6.64 8.54 3.77
N PRO A 33 -5.68 8.25 2.88
CA PRO A 33 -5.88 7.26 1.83
C PRO A 33 -5.81 5.87 2.45
N THR A 34 -6.93 5.39 3.00
CA THR A 34 -7.06 4.04 3.60
C THR A 34 -7.07 2.95 2.53
N LYS A 35 -7.05 3.31 1.25
CA LYS A 35 -7.12 2.39 0.11
C LYS A 35 -5.82 2.45 -0.68
N PRO A 36 -5.28 1.30 -1.12
CA PRO A 36 -4.10 1.28 -1.96
C PRO A 36 -4.35 2.08 -3.24
N ALA A 37 -3.32 2.80 -3.68
CA ALA A 37 -3.39 3.61 -4.89
C ALA A 37 -3.76 2.73 -6.09
N ARG A 38 -4.92 3.00 -6.69
CA ARG A 38 -5.38 2.24 -7.86
C ARG A 38 -4.75 2.84 -9.11
N MET A 39 -3.75 2.16 -9.67
CA MET A 39 -3.06 2.59 -10.89
C MET A 39 -4.03 2.85 -12.06
N ASN A 40 -5.12 2.07 -12.13
CA ASN A 40 -6.19 2.19 -13.12
C ASN A 40 -7.13 3.41 -12.96
N HIS A 41 -7.03 4.16 -11.87
CA HIS A 41 -7.83 5.39 -11.64
C HIS A 41 -7.01 6.67 -11.80
N LEU A 42 -5.72 6.57 -12.08
CA LEU A 42 -4.87 7.72 -12.32
C LEU A 42 -5.13 8.30 -13.73
N PRO A 43 -5.08 9.64 -13.91
CA PRO A 43 -5.30 10.27 -15.22
C PRO A 43 -4.27 9.78 -16.24
N LEU A 44 -4.65 9.76 -17.53
CA LEU A 44 -3.81 9.19 -18.60
C LEU A 44 -2.35 9.71 -18.59
N PRO A 45 -2.07 11.01 -18.39
CA PRO A 45 -0.71 11.53 -18.40
C PRO A 45 0.18 10.98 -17.27
N ILE A 46 -0.33 10.90 -16.04
CA ILE A 46 0.49 10.38 -14.93
C ILE A 46 0.66 8.86 -15.04
N ARG A 47 -0.32 8.17 -15.64
CA ARG A 47 -0.25 6.74 -15.87
C ARG A 47 0.83 6.36 -16.89
N ILE A 48 0.92 7.10 -18.00
CA ILE A 48 1.96 6.84 -19.02
C ILE A 48 3.36 7.10 -18.46
N ILE A 49 3.54 8.16 -17.67
CA ILE A 49 4.81 8.45 -17.00
C ILE A 49 5.19 7.32 -16.04
N GLY A 50 4.23 6.81 -15.25
CA GLY A 50 4.46 5.66 -14.37
C GLY A 50 4.92 4.42 -15.12
N TYR A 51 4.30 4.09 -16.25
CA TYR A 51 4.73 2.96 -17.09
C TYR A 51 6.11 3.18 -17.73
N PHE A 52 6.45 4.40 -18.12
CA PHE A 52 7.78 4.73 -18.65
C PHE A 52 8.88 4.43 -17.63
N PHE A 53 8.71 4.90 -16.39
CA PHE A 53 9.69 4.64 -15.33
C PHE A 53 9.79 3.16 -14.97
N ILE A 54 8.66 2.45 -14.87
CA ILE A 54 8.67 1.00 -14.63
C ILE A 54 9.38 0.25 -15.77
N GLY A 55 9.13 0.65 -17.02
CA GLY A 55 9.78 0.06 -18.18
C GLY A 55 11.29 0.29 -18.18
N CYS A 56 11.73 1.52 -17.93
CA CYS A 56 13.15 1.85 -17.77
C CYS A 56 13.79 1.05 -16.63
N PHE A 57 13.11 0.91 -15.49
CA PHE A 57 13.64 0.17 -14.35
C PHE A 57 13.83 -1.31 -14.68
N ILE A 58 12.85 -1.95 -15.32
CA ILE A 58 12.93 -3.35 -15.76
C ILE A 58 14.05 -3.52 -16.79
N LEU A 59 14.18 -2.58 -17.74
CA LEU A 59 15.22 -2.62 -18.76
C LEU A 59 16.62 -2.52 -18.13
N THR A 60 16.84 -1.53 -17.27
CA THR A 60 18.12 -1.35 -16.57
C THR A 60 18.45 -2.56 -15.70
N PHE A 61 17.47 -3.06 -14.94
CA PHE A 61 17.65 -4.25 -14.12
C PHE A 61 18.01 -5.48 -14.96
N GLY A 62 17.33 -5.68 -16.10
CA GLY A 62 17.62 -6.75 -17.05
C GLY A 62 19.05 -6.66 -17.60
N LEU A 63 19.49 -5.46 -17.99
CA LEU A 63 20.86 -5.23 -18.46
C LEU A 63 21.90 -5.58 -17.40
N ILE A 64 21.68 -5.17 -16.13
CA ILE A 64 22.59 -5.51 -15.03
C ILE A 64 22.70 -7.02 -14.84
N VAL A 65 21.56 -7.73 -14.86
CA VAL A 65 21.54 -9.20 -14.73
C VAL A 65 22.27 -9.85 -15.91
N ILE A 66 22.03 -9.40 -17.14
CA ILE A 66 22.70 -9.91 -18.33
C ILE A 66 24.21 -9.67 -18.24
N SER A 67 24.64 -8.45 -17.88
CA SER A 67 26.05 -8.13 -17.69
C SER A 67 26.68 -8.99 -16.60
N LYS A 68 25.98 -9.28 -15.51
CA LYS A 68 26.42 -10.17 -14.41
C LYS A 68 26.52 -11.65 -14.81
N ILE A 69 25.75 -12.08 -15.80
CA ILE A 69 25.82 -13.47 -16.31
C ILE A 69 26.99 -13.62 -17.28
N PHE A 70 27.29 -12.56 -18.05
CA PHE A 70 28.33 -12.58 -19.07
C PHE A 70 29.74 -12.23 -18.53
N MET A 71 29.82 -11.44 -17.46
CA MET A 71 31.06 -11.02 -16.78
C MET A 71 31.22 -11.75 -15.44
#